data_AF-A0A3D2PS91-F1
#
_entry.id   AF-A0A3D2PS91-F1
#
_cell.length_a   1.000
_cell.length_b   1.000
_cell.length_c   1.000
_cell.angle_alpha   90.00
_cell.angle_beta   90.00
_cell.angle_gamma   90.00
#
_symmetry.space_group_name_H-M   'P 1'
#
loop_
_entity.id
_entity.type
_entity.pdbx_description
1 polymer ?
#
loop_
_entity_poly.entity_id
_entity_poly.type
_entity_poly.pdbx_seq_one_letter_code
_entity_poly.pdbx_strand_id
1 'polypeptide(L)' 'INYKGYNLTIPMLVWEFEEDLKLASIEDVRMEGNDQFDKPFVIKKEDKEKFLDEIYFFVVDIHMDSVLNEKYRANW' A
#
# COMPACT_ATOMS: atom_id res chain seq x y z
N ILE A 1 1.45 -0.05 6.39
CA ILE A 1 2.50 0.91 5.94
C ILE A 1 2.16 2.27 6.54
N ASN A 2 3.10 2.91 7.25
CA ASN A 2 2.89 4.25 7.81
C ASN A 2 3.54 5.29 6.91
N TYR A 3 2.72 6.09 6.22
CA TYR A 3 3.17 7.23 5.44
C TYR A 3 2.68 8.52 6.11
N LYS A 4 3.57 9.28 6.75
CA LYS A 4 3.26 10.54 7.45
C LYS A 4 2.15 10.41 8.52
N GLY A 5 1.97 9.22 9.10
CA GLY A 5 0.91 8.90 10.07
C GLY A 5 -0.37 8.34 9.46
N TYR A 6 -0.43 8.11 8.14
CA TYR A 6 -1.59 7.58 7.43
C TYR A 6 -1.37 6.14 6.99
N ASN A 7 -2.44 5.35 7.04
CA ASN A 7 -2.43 3.98 6.54
C ASN A 7 -2.75 3.98 5.04
N LEU A 8 -1.76 3.60 4.23
CA LEU A 8 -1.90 3.60 2.78
C LEU A 8 -2.55 2.35 2.22
N THR A 9 -2.77 1.30 3.00
CA THR A 9 -3.31 0.04 2.47
C THR A 9 -4.68 0.26 1.80
N ILE A 10 -5.61 0.96 2.47
CA ILE A 10 -6.94 1.19 1.89
C ILE A 10 -6.88 2.04 0.61
N PRO A 11 -6.16 3.18 0.58
CA PRO A 11 -5.84 3.89 -0.66
C PRO A 11 -5.29 2.98 -1.77
N MET A 12 -4.26 2.19 -1.48
CA MET A 12 -3.64 1.28 -2.44
C MET A 12 -4.66 0.33 -3.07
N LEU A 13 -5.65 -0.14 -2.30
CA LEU A 13 -6.72 -0.98 -2.85
C LEU A 13 -7.70 -0.23 -3.74
N VAL A 14 -8.09 0.99 -3.35
CA VAL A 14 -9.02 1.81 -4.13
C VAL A 14 -8.40 2.22 -5.47
N TRP A 15 -7.09 2.44 -5.49
CA TRP A 15 -6.32 2.80 -6.70
C TRP A 15 -5.73 1.59 -7.43
N GLU A 16 -6.26 0.39 -7.19
CA GLU A 16 -5.90 -0.82 -7.95
C GLU A 16 -4.40 -1.17 -7.93
N PHE A 17 -3.70 -0.86 -6.83
CA PHE A 17 -2.26 -1.14 -6.65
C PHE A 17 -1.88 -2.60 -6.91
N GLU A 18 -2.81 -3.55 -6.74
CA GLU A 18 -2.58 -4.96 -7.09
C GLU A 18 -2.22 -5.15 -8.58
N GLU A 19 -2.76 -4.32 -9.48
CA GLU A 19 -2.43 -4.36 -10.91
C GLU A 19 -1.01 -3.85 -11.17
N ASP A 20 -0.57 -2.80 -10.46
CA ASP A 20 0.83 -2.33 -10.52
C ASP A 20 1.80 -3.43 -10.09
N LEU A 21 1.47 -4.16 -9.02
CA LEU A 21 2.26 -5.30 -8.53
C LEU A 21 2.34 -6.43 -9.56
N LYS A 22 1.24 -6.74 -10.26
CA LYS A 22 1.25 -7.73 -11.36
C LYS A 22 2.16 -7.28 -12.51
N LEU A 23 2.12 -6.00 -12.88
CA LEU A 23 3.01 -5.43 -13.90
C LEU A 23 4.49 -5.50 -13.48
N ALA A 24 4.78 -5.32 -12.19
CA ALA A 24 6.12 -5.47 -11.61
C ALA A 24 6.56 -6.94 -11.44
N SER A 25 5.75 -7.91 -11.88
CA SER A 25 5.97 -9.35 -11.70
C SER A 25 6.08 -9.76 -10.23
N ILE A 26 5.33 -9.10 -9.34
CA ILE A 26 5.18 -9.46 -7.94
C ILE A 26 3.87 -10.24 -7.80
N GLU A 27 3.98 -11.55 -7.69
CA GLU A 27 2.84 -12.47 -7.64
C GLU A 27 2.57 -12.99 -6.22
N ASP A 28 1.44 -13.69 -6.03
CA ASP A 28 1.03 -14.28 -4.74
C ASP A 28 0.90 -13.28 -3.59
N VAL A 29 0.64 -12.01 -3.89
CA VAL A 29 0.36 -10.99 -2.88
C VAL A 29 -0.99 -11.28 -2.25
N ARG A 30 -1.01 -11.37 -0.92
CA ARG A 30 -2.25 -11.57 -0.15
C ARG A 30 -2.48 -10.40 0.77
N MET A 31 -3.75 -10.10 1.01
CA MET A 31 -4.13 -9.25 2.12
C MET A 31 -4.65 -10.13 3.24
N GLU A 32 -4.03 -10.01 4.41
CA GLU A 32 -4.50 -10.66 5.62
C GLU A 32 -5.00 -9.60 6.61
N GLY A 33 -5.64 -10.03 7.70
CA GLY A 33 -6.18 -9.14 8.73
C GLY A 33 -7.71 -9.10 8.76
N ASN A 34 -8.27 -9.19 9.97
CA ASN A 34 -9.72 -9.13 10.22
C ASN A 34 -10.22 -7.71 10.54
N ASP A 35 -9.29 -6.78 10.80
CA ASP A 35 -9.64 -5.40 11.09
C ASP A 35 -9.95 -4.63 9.79
N GLN A 36 -10.85 -3.65 9.90
CA GLN A 36 -11.30 -2.89 8.74
C GLN A 36 -10.19 -2.02 8.15
N PHE A 37 -9.21 -1.62 8.97
CA PHE A 37 -8.12 -0.72 8.59
C PHE A 37 -6.75 -1.37 8.72
N ASP A 38 -6.56 -2.37 9.57
CA ASP A 38 -5.29 -3.11 9.68
C ASP A 38 -5.25 -4.33 8.76
N LYS A 39 -4.97 -4.07 7.48
CA LYS A 39 -4.81 -5.08 6.43
C LYS A 39 -3.35 -5.15 5.96
N PRO A 40 -2.51 -6.02 6.54
CA PRO A 40 -1.16 -6.25 6.02
C PRO A 40 -1.17 -6.89 4.62
N PHE A 41 -0.27 -6.41 3.77
CA PHE A 41 0.16 -7.14 2.58
C PHE A 41 1.16 -8.23 2.98
N VAL A 42 0.91 -9.45 2.53
CA VAL A 42 1.79 -10.60 2.66
C VAL A 42 2.38 -10.88 1.28
N ILE A 43 3.70 -10.84 1.20
CA ILE A 43 4.47 -11.02 -0.04
C ILE A 43 5.55 -12.07 0.15
N LYS A 44 6.09 -12.59 -0.95
CA LYS A 44 7.31 -13.39 -0.91
C LYS A 44 8.48 -12.52 -0.44
N LYS A 45 9.37 -13.12 0.35
CA LYS A 45 10.50 -12.38 0.93
C LYS A 45 11.46 -11.87 -0.16
N GLU A 46 11.58 -12.61 -1.26
CA GLU A 46 12.45 -12.27 -2.39
C GLU A 46 11.99 -10.98 -3.11
N ASP A 47 10.68 -10.71 -3.10
CA ASP A 47 10.09 -9.55 -3.78
C ASP A 47 10.08 -8.27 -2.92
N LYS A 48 10.58 -8.34 -1.68
CA LYS A 48 10.52 -7.25 -0.71
C LYS A 48 11.08 -5.93 -1.24
N GLU A 49 12.21 -5.94 -1.93
CA GLU A 49 12.81 -4.70 -2.48
C GLU A 49 11.93 -4.11 -3.59
N LYS A 50 11.52 -4.92 -4.57
CA LYS A 50 10.62 -4.46 -5.64
C LYS A 50 9.29 -3.94 -5.11
N PHE A 51 8.74 -4.61 -4.10
CA PHE A 51 7.49 -4.17 -3.48
C PHE A 51 7.62 -2.80 -2.82
N LEU A 52 8.78 -2.51 -2.21
CA LEU A 52 9.06 -1.18 -1.65
C LEU A 52 9.21 -0.13 -2.75
N ASP A 53 9.82 -0.49 -3.88
CA ASP A 53 9.91 0.40 -5.05
C ASP A 53 8.51 0.74 -5.60
N GLU A 54 7.63 -0.26 -5.74
CA GLU A 54 6.25 -0.03 -6.20
C GLU A 54 5.45 0.84 -5.22
N ILE A 55 5.61 0.64 -3.90
CA ILE A 55 5.00 1.53 -2.91
C ILE A 55 5.49 2.97 -3.09
N TYR A 56 6.78 3.15 -3.35
CA TYR A 56 7.36 4.47 -3.58
C TYR A 56 6.77 5.11 -4.84
N PHE A 57 6.73 4.38 -5.97
CA PHE A 57 6.13 4.87 -7.21
C PHE A 57 4.67 5.23 -7.04
N PHE A 58 3.87 4.37 -6.40
CA PHE A 58 2.47 4.64 -6.09
C PHE A 58 2.29 5.97 -5.33
N VAL A 59 3.09 6.20 -4.29
CA VAL A 59 3.01 7.42 -3.47
C VAL A 59 3.34 8.67 -4.28
N VAL A 60 4.36 8.58 -5.14
CA VAL A 60 4.83 9.69 -5.98
C VAL A 60 3.84 9.98 -7.12
N ASP A 61 3.42 8.95 -7.85
CA ASP A 61 2.59 9.09 -9.05
C ASP A 61 1.19 9.63 -8.71
N ILE A 62 0.59 9.10 -7.64
CA ILE A 62 -0.74 9.54 -7.18
C ILE A 62 -0.68 10.90 -6.48
N HIS A 63 0.52 11.45 -6.25
CA HIS A 63 0.71 12.68 -5.48
C HIS A 63 -0.01 12.57 -4.12
N MET A 64 0.25 11.47 -3.40
CA MET A 64 -0.57 11.07 -2.25
C MET A 64 -0.71 12.16 -1.18
N ASP A 65 0.30 13.03 -1.05
CA ASP A 65 0.26 14.21 -0.17
C ASP A 65 -0.97 15.11 -0.38
N SER A 66 -1.46 15.22 -1.61
CA SER A 66 -2.61 16.06 -1.95
C SER A 66 -3.96 15.46 -1.55
N VAL A 67 -4.02 14.15 -1.30
CA VAL A 67 -5.26 13.41 -0.99
C VAL A 67 -5.32 12.93 0.46
N LEU A 68 -4.27 13.19 1.26
CA LEU A 68 -4.29 12.92 2.70
C LEU A 68 -5.36 13.77 3.39
N ASN A 69 -6.18 13.14 4.22
CA ASN A 69 -7.21 13.82 4.99
C ASN A 69 -7.05 13.48 6.47
N GLU A 70 -6.91 14.49 7.34
CA GLU A 70 -6.70 14.32 8.78
C GLU A 70 -7.69 13.38 9.45
N LYS A 71 -8.95 13.33 8.98
CA LYS A 71 -9.97 12.41 9.53
C LYS A 71 -9.63 10.93 9.38
N TYR A 72 -8.70 10.60 8.48
CA TYR A 72 -8.20 9.25 8.21
C TYR A 72 -6.78 9.02 8.71
N ARG A 73 -6.24 9.96 9.50
CA ARG A 73 -4.95 9.76 10.16
C ARG A 73 -5.10 8.59 11.13
N ALA A 74 -4.23 7.60 11.01
CA ALA A 74 -4.27 6.46 11.89
C ALA A 74 -3.59 6.83 13.23
N ASN A 75 -4.23 6.44 14.33
CA ASN A 75 -3.67 6.52 15.68
C ASN A 75 -3.02 5.18 15.99
N TRP A 76 -1.78 5.02 15.53
CA TRP A 76 -0.92 3.88 15.82
C TRP A 76 -0.15 4.12 17.11
#